data_AF-A0A956N4F5-F1
#
_entry.id   AF-A0A956N4F5-F1
#
_cell.length_a   1.000
_cell.length_b   1.000
_cell.length_c   1.000
_cell.angle_alpha   90.00
_cell.angle_beta   90.00
_cell.angle_gamma   90.00
#
_symmetry.space_group_name_H-M   'P 1'
#
loop_
_entity.id
_entity.type
_entity.pdbx_description
1 polymer ?
#
loop_
_entity_poly.entity_id
_entity_poly.type
_entity_poly.pdbx_seq_one_letter_code
_entity_poly.pdbx_strand_id
1 'polypeptide(L)'
;MRRIKHYSLSPPIALASGYIFLIFGGILLYFLGFFVGNDFYRWGPPVNIMGQEVTSQLTFYMLLFLFFGHELINSWISEVVYPYIINEVQDRKAKEIRYLKGAIYICLLFTIYSNLDLLIIVNGTYSQISFFLAIILSNALAVTYINYNYIRKKKKINKDNTAELISISIE
;
A
#
# COMPACT_ATOMS: atom_id res chain seq x y z
N MET A 1 -35.43 -3.91 15.03
CA MET A 1 -34.13 -4.53 14.67
C MET A 1 -33.01 -3.89 15.49
N ARG A 2 -32.43 -4.60 16.46
CA ARG A 2 -31.27 -4.13 17.23
C ARG A 2 -30.03 -4.13 16.31
N ARG A 3 -29.43 -2.96 16.07
CA ARG A 3 -28.08 -2.88 15.48
C ARG A 3 -27.10 -3.44 16.49
N ILE A 4 -26.70 -4.69 16.34
CA ILE A 4 -25.57 -5.25 17.07
C ILE A 4 -24.34 -4.51 16.56
N LYS A 5 -23.81 -3.59 17.37
CA LYS A 5 -22.58 -2.88 17.03
C LYS A 5 -21.41 -3.85 17.23
N HIS A 6 -20.93 -4.45 16.15
CA HIS A 6 -19.69 -5.24 16.16
C HIS A 6 -18.48 -4.31 16.31
N TYR A 7 -18.25 -3.81 17.52
CA TYR A 7 -17.10 -2.96 17.82
C TYR A 7 -15.76 -3.72 17.67
N SER A 8 -15.75 -5.04 17.89
CA SER A 8 -14.54 -5.88 17.86
C SER A 8 -13.90 -6.04 16.48
N LEU A 9 -14.57 -5.63 15.40
CA LEU A 9 -14.08 -5.71 14.01
C LEU A 9 -13.90 -4.33 13.37
N SER A 10 -13.86 -3.27 14.18
CA SER A 10 -13.65 -1.94 13.63
C SER A 10 -12.21 -1.82 13.07
N PRO A 11 -12.03 -1.24 11.86
CA PRO A 11 -10.69 -1.06 11.27
C PRO A 11 -9.65 -0.43 12.20
N PRO A 12 -9.98 0.57 13.05
CA PRO A 12 -9.01 1.13 13.99
C PRO A 12 -8.48 0.13 15.03
N ILE A 13 -9.35 -0.74 15.55
CA ILE A 13 -8.96 -1.75 16.54
C ILE A 13 -8.09 -2.83 15.90
N ALA A 14 -8.43 -3.25 14.68
CA ALA A 14 -7.62 -4.21 13.92
C ALA A 14 -6.21 -3.65 13.69
N LEU A 15 -6.10 -2.40 13.21
CA LEU A 15 -4.80 -1.73 13.01
C LEU A 15 -4.01 -1.57 14.31
N ALA A 16 -4.66 -1.11 15.39
CA ALA A 16 -4.03 -0.97 16.69
C ALA A 16 -3.44 -2.30 17.19
N SER A 17 -4.20 -3.40 17.05
CA SER A 17 -3.73 -4.73 17.46
C SER A 17 -2.50 -5.19 16.67
N GLY A 18 -2.45 -4.93 15.36
CA GLY A 18 -1.29 -5.21 14.51
C GLY A 18 -0.04 -4.44 14.95
N TYR A 19 -0.17 -3.13 15.21
CA TYR A 19 0.96 -2.33 15.69
C TYR A 19 1.47 -2.78 17.07
N ILE A 20 0.56 -3.10 17.99
CA ILE A 20 0.94 -3.63 19.32
C ILE A 20 1.74 -4.92 19.17
N PHE A 21 1.29 -5.84 18.31
CA PHE A 21 2.00 -7.09 18.03
C PHE A 21 3.40 -6.85 17.48
N LEU A 22 3.56 -5.94 16.51
CA LEU A 22 4.86 -5.61 15.93
C LEU A 22 5.83 -4.99 16.95
N ILE A 23 5.34 -4.06 17.78
CA ILE A 23 6.15 -3.43 18.83
C ILE A 23 6.60 -4.49 19.85
N PHE A 24 5.67 -5.33 20.31
CA PHE A 24 5.98 -6.38 21.28
C PHE A 24 6.97 -7.41 20.71
N GLY A 25 6.76 -7.85 19.47
CA GLY A 25 7.68 -8.74 18.77
C GLY A 25 9.07 -8.13 18.61
N GLY A 26 9.15 -6.84 18.26
CA GLY A 26 10.42 -6.12 18.16
C GLY A 26 11.16 -6.05 19.50
N ILE A 27 10.47 -5.74 20.60
CA ILE A 27 11.05 -5.73 21.95
C ILE A 27 11.55 -7.13 22.33
N LEU A 28 10.76 -8.18 22.09
CA LEU A 28 11.14 -9.56 22.37
C LEU A 28 12.42 -9.95 21.61
N LEU A 29 12.48 -9.66 20.31
CA LEU A 29 13.65 -9.94 19.48
C LEU A 29 14.90 -9.16 19.93
N TYR A 30 14.72 -7.92 20.41
CA TYR A 30 15.81 -7.14 20.98
C TYR A 30 16.40 -7.83 22.22
N PHE A 31 15.55 -8.28 23.15
CA PHE A 31 16.01 -9.00 24.35
C PHE A 31 16.64 -10.37 24.04
N LEU A 32 16.25 -11.01 22.94
CA LEU A 32 16.89 -12.24 22.46
C LEU A 32 18.24 -11.99 21.77
N GLY A 33 18.69 -10.74 21.66
CA GLY A 33 19.97 -10.40 21.02
C GLY A 33 19.96 -10.50 19.49
N PHE A 34 18.78 -10.62 18.87
CA PHE A 34 18.64 -10.83 17.42
C PHE A 34 19.21 -9.67 16.58
N PHE A 35 19.31 -8.47 17.16
CA PHE A 35 19.79 -7.27 16.46
C PHE A 35 21.28 -7.00 16.66
N VAL A 36 22.00 -7.80 17.45
CA VAL A 36 23.44 -7.61 17.67
C VAL A 36 24.20 -7.97 16.40
N GLY A 37 24.95 -7.00 15.85
CA GLY A 37 25.78 -7.20 14.65
C GLY A 37 25.01 -7.18 13.32
N ASN A 38 23.75 -6.74 13.31
CA ASN A 38 22.94 -6.67 12.10
C ASN A 38 23.10 -5.31 11.39
N ASP A 39 23.62 -5.35 10.15
CA ASP A 39 23.81 -4.16 9.30
C ASP A 39 22.49 -3.56 8.78
N PHE A 40 21.35 -4.24 8.95
CA PHE A 40 20.04 -3.74 8.54
C PHE A 40 19.73 -2.36 9.15
N TYR A 41 20.09 -2.12 10.41
CA TYR A 41 19.79 -0.84 11.08
C TYR A 41 20.75 0.30 10.69
N ARG A 42 21.72 0.03 9.82
CA ARG A 42 22.65 1.04 9.31
C ARG A 42 21.91 1.99 8.37
N TRP A 43 22.24 3.28 8.49
CA TRP A 43 21.79 4.31 7.56
C TRP A 43 22.97 4.77 6.70
N GLY A 44 22.91 4.54 5.39
CA GLY A 44 23.95 4.95 4.45
C GLY A 44 24.90 3.81 4.06
N PRO A 45 25.89 4.08 3.19
CA PRO A 45 26.81 3.07 2.70
C PRO A 45 27.71 2.50 3.81
N PRO A 46 28.28 1.30 3.62
CA PRO A 46 28.05 0.38 2.50
C PRO A 46 26.70 -0.33 2.59
N VAL A 47 26.07 -0.55 1.43
CA VAL A 47 24.86 -1.37 1.31
C VAL A 47 25.04 -2.41 0.21
N ASN A 48 24.63 -3.66 0.47
CA ASN A 48 24.64 -4.71 -0.54
C ASN A 48 23.25 -4.80 -1.19
N ILE A 49 23.18 -4.51 -2.48
CA ILE A 49 21.95 -4.59 -3.28
C ILE A 49 22.20 -5.55 -4.43
N MET A 50 21.40 -6.62 -4.52
CA MET A 50 21.51 -7.63 -5.57
C MET A 50 22.92 -8.20 -5.75
N GLY A 51 23.67 -8.36 -4.65
CA GLY A 51 25.04 -8.88 -4.66
C GLY A 51 26.12 -7.85 -5.02
N GLN A 52 25.76 -6.57 -5.19
CA GLN A 52 26.71 -5.48 -5.43
C GLN A 52 26.80 -4.56 -4.22
N GLU A 53 28.02 -4.31 -3.76
CA GLU A 53 28.27 -3.40 -2.63
C GLU A 53 28.36 -1.95 -3.13
N VAL A 54 27.44 -1.11 -2.66
CA VAL A 54 27.41 0.31 -2.94
C VAL A 54 28.09 1.06 -1.81
N THR A 55 29.29 1.58 -2.09
CA THR A 55 30.10 2.35 -1.13
C THR A 55 29.98 3.87 -1.32
N SER A 56 29.56 4.32 -2.51
CA SER A 56 29.41 5.74 -2.83
C SER A 56 28.11 6.31 -2.24
N GLN A 57 28.22 7.42 -1.51
CA GLN A 57 27.10 8.12 -0.90
C GLN A 57 26.11 8.68 -1.93
N LEU A 58 26.61 9.19 -3.06
CA LEU A 58 25.75 9.67 -4.14
C LEU A 58 24.93 8.53 -4.73
N THR A 59 25.59 7.40 -5.04
CA THR A 59 24.92 6.21 -5.58
C THR A 59 23.88 5.67 -4.60
N PHE A 60 24.18 5.66 -3.31
CA PHE A 60 23.24 5.28 -2.26
C PHE A 60 21.96 6.11 -2.29
N TYR A 61 22.06 7.44 -2.29
CA TYR A 61 20.86 8.30 -2.27
C TYR A 61 20.09 8.27 -3.59
N MET A 62 20.78 8.13 -4.73
CA MET A 62 20.13 7.93 -6.03
C MET A 62 19.32 6.64 -6.07
N LEU A 63 19.88 5.54 -5.54
CA LEU A 63 19.16 4.27 -5.42
C LEU A 63 18.00 4.38 -4.44
N LEU A 64 18.20 5.02 -3.28
CA LEU A 64 17.14 5.24 -2.30
C LEU A 64 15.96 6.01 -2.90
N PHE A 65 16.24 7.06 -3.68
CA PHE A 65 15.22 7.83 -4.40
C PHE A 65 14.53 7.02 -5.50
N LEU A 66 15.29 6.18 -6.22
CA LEU A 66 14.74 5.28 -7.23
C LEU A 66 13.77 4.25 -6.61
N PHE A 67 14.13 3.66 -5.47
CA PHE A 67 13.26 2.76 -4.71
C PHE A 67 12.02 3.49 -4.20
N PHE A 68 12.17 4.71 -3.68
CA PHE A 68 11.05 5.54 -3.28
C PHE A 68 10.07 5.80 -4.45
N GLY A 69 10.58 6.21 -5.61
CA GLY A 69 9.77 6.47 -6.79
C GLY A 69 9.13 5.21 -7.38
N HIS A 70 9.86 4.11 -7.43
CA HIS A 70 9.35 2.80 -7.80
C HIS A 70 8.15 2.40 -6.92
N GLU A 71 8.30 2.52 -5.60
CA GLU A 71 7.25 2.18 -4.66
C GLU A 71 6.03 3.10 -4.80
N LEU A 72 6.24 4.37 -5.17
CA LEU A 72 5.15 5.32 -5.33
C LEU A 72 4.25 4.92 -6.50
N ILE A 73 4.89 4.53 -7.61
CA ILE A 73 4.21 4.03 -8.81
C ILE A 73 3.52 2.70 -8.49
N ASN A 74 4.19 1.79 -7.78
CA ASN A 74 3.64 0.51 -7.40
C ASN A 74 2.38 0.64 -6.55
N SER A 75 2.44 1.45 -5.49
CA SER A 75 1.28 1.75 -4.67
C SER A 75 0.14 2.35 -5.48
N TRP A 76 0.44 3.28 -6.40
CA TRP A 76 -0.59 3.87 -7.25
C TRP A 76 -1.25 2.83 -8.18
N ILE A 77 -0.46 1.99 -8.83
CA ILE A 77 -0.96 0.91 -9.69
C ILE A 77 -1.83 -0.04 -8.86
N SER A 78 -1.35 -0.48 -7.70
CA SER A 78 -2.07 -1.42 -6.83
C SER A 78 -3.40 -0.83 -6.34
N GLU A 79 -3.41 0.42 -5.88
CA GLU A 79 -4.62 1.11 -5.39
C GLU A 79 -5.64 1.44 -6.49
N VAL A 80 -5.26 1.37 -7.77
CA VAL A 80 -6.17 1.59 -8.90
C VAL A 80 -6.62 0.26 -9.52
N VAL A 81 -5.67 -0.62 -9.82
CA VAL A 81 -5.92 -1.85 -10.58
C VAL A 81 -6.53 -2.92 -9.68
N TYR A 82 -6.10 -3.04 -8.43
CA TYR A 82 -6.63 -4.07 -7.54
C TYR A 82 -8.12 -3.87 -7.23
N PRO A 83 -8.60 -2.67 -6.86
CA PRO A 83 -10.04 -2.43 -6.72
C PRO A 83 -10.83 -2.61 -8.02
N TYR A 84 -10.25 -2.30 -9.18
CA TYR A 84 -10.89 -2.58 -10.47
C TYR A 84 -11.09 -4.08 -10.68
N ILE A 85 -10.05 -4.90 -10.44
CA ILE A 85 -10.15 -6.36 -10.57
C ILE A 85 -11.24 -6.90 -9.64
N ILE A 86 -11.26 -6.47 -8.38
CA ILE A 86 -12.25 -6.96 -7.40
C ILE A 86 -13.67 -6.56 -7.80
N ASN A 87 -13.91 -5.27 -8.06
CA ASN A 87 -15.27 -4.74 -8.17
C ASN A 87 -15.88 -4.93 -9.57
N GLU A 88 -15.07 -4.95 -10.63
CA GLU A 88 -15.56 -5.03 -12.01
C GLU A 88 -15.39 -6.42 -12.63
N VAL A 89 -14.31 -7.14 -12.28
CA VAL A 89 -14.01 -8.45 -12.88
C VAL A 89 -14.47 -9.61 -11.99
N GLN A 90 -14.27 -9.52 -10.67
CA GLN A 90 -14.53 -10.63 -9.74
C GLN A 90 -15.89 -10.55 -9.01
N ASP A 91 -16.47 -9.35 -8.85
CA ASP A 91 -17.76 -9.21 -8.19
C ASP A 91 -18.89 -9.77 -9.05
N ARG A 92 -19.57 -10.81 -8.55
CA ARG A 92 -20.73 -11.43 -9.21
C ARG A 92 -21.92 -10.48 -9.33
N LYS A 93 -21.94 -9.37 -8.59
CA LYS A 93 -22.98 -8.34 -8.67
C LYS A 93 -22.72 -7.33 -9.78
N ALA A 94 -21.51 -7.27 -10.33
CA ALA A 94 -21.20 -6.44 -11.49
C ALA A 94 -21.94 -7.02 -12.71
N LYS A 95 -22.88 -6.25 -13.24
CA LYS A 95 -23.69 -6.68 -14.40
C LYS A 95 -22.95 -6.50 -15.73
N GLU A 96 -21.97 -5.60 -15.75
CA GLU A 96 -21.18 -5.26 -16.93
C GLU A 96 -19.73 -5.09 -16.51
N ILE A 97 -18.80 -5.63 -17.32
CA ILE A 97 -17.37 -5.46 -17.11
C ILE A 97 -16.91 -4.31 -17.99
N ARG A 98 -16.49 -3.19 -17.37
CA ARG A 98 -15.81 -2.14 -18.12
C ARG A 98 -14.50 -2.71 -18.66
N TYR A 99 -14.29 -2.69 -19.98
CA TYR A 99 -13.14 -3.30 -20.69
C TYR A 99 -13.15 -4.84 -20.86
N LEU A 100 -14.30 -5.43 -21.19
CA LEU A 100 -14.47 -6.89 -21.40
C LEU A 100 -13.35 -7.59 -22.20
N LYS A 101 -12.92 -7.04 -23.34
CA LYS A 101 -11.90 -7.68 -24.21
C LYS A 101 -10.47 -7.59 -23.65
N GLY A 102 -10.22 -6.62 -22.77
CA GLY A 102 -8.89 -6.36 -22.18
C GLY A 102 -8.75 -6.80 -20.74
N ALA A 103 -9.84 -7.13 -20.05
CA ALA A 103 -9.84 -7.40 -18.61
C ALA A 103 -8.89 -8.54 -18.20
N ILE A 104 -8.87 -9.64 -18.96
CA ILE A 104 -7.96 -10.77 -18.69
C ILE A 104 -6.49 -10.34 -18.83
N TYR A 105 -6.17 -9.54 -19.87
CA TYR A 105 -4.83 -9.02 -20.07
C TYR A 105 -4.40 -8.07 -18.95
N ILE A 106 -5.31 -7.21 -18.47
CA ILE A 106 -5.06 -6.32 -17.33
C ILE A 106 -4.75 -7.15 -16.08
N CYS A 107 -5.54 -8.18 -15.78
CA CYS A 107 -5.30 -9.08 -14.65
C CYS A 107 -3.95 -9.80 -14.75
N LEU A 108 -3.61 -10.30 -15.94
CA LEU A 108 -2.35 -11.00 -16.18
C LEU A 108 -1.15 -10.04 -16.02
N LEU A 109 -1.20 -8.87 -16.65
CA LEU A 109 -0.13 -7.87 -16.55
C LEU A 109 0.06 -7.39 -15.11
N PHE A 110 -1.04 -7.17 -14.38
CA PHE A 110 -0.97 -6.82 -12.97
C PHE A 110 -0.32 -7.92 -12.12
N THR A 111 -0.65 -9.18 -12.39
CA THR A 111 -0.05 -10.33 -11.69
C THR A 111 1.45 -10.43 -11.95
N ILE A 112 1.88 -10.27 -13.22
CA ILE A 112 3.31 -10.27 -13.55
C ILE A 112 4.02 -9.10 -12.86
N TYR A 113 3.44 -7.92 -12.95
CA TYR A 113 3.96 -6.71 -12.33
C TYR A 113 4.13 -6.87 -10.82
N SER A 114 3.10 -7.34 -10.10
CA SER A 114 3.15 -7.50 -8.63
C SER A 114 4.20 -8.51 -8.18
N ASN A 115 4.48 -9.55 -8.97
CA ASN A 115 5.54 -10.52 -8.66
C ASN A 115 6.94 -9.93 -8.88
N LEU A 116 7.13 -9.11 -9.91
CA LEU A 116 8.40 -8.42 -10.16
C LEU A 116 8.68 -7.36 -9.09
N ASP A 117 7.66 -6.60 -8.71
CA ASP A 117 7.71 -5.62 -7.63
C ASP A 117 8.12 -6.27 -6.29
N LEU A 118 7.49 -7.39 -5.94
CA LEU A 118 7.84 -8.15 -4.73
C LEU A 118 9.33 -8.53 -4.69
N LEU A 119 9.91 -8.94 -5.83
CA LEU A 119 11.32 -9.27 -5.92
C LEU A 119 12.21 -8.05 -5.64
N ILE A 120 11.84 -6.88 -6.14
CA ILE A 120 12.57 -5.62 -5.94
C ILE A 120 12.47 -5.19 -4.46
N ILE A 121 11.26 -5.19 -3.89
CA ILE A 121 11.02 -4.82 -2.49
C ILE A 121 11.77 -5.74 -1.54
N VAL A 122 11.68 -7.06 -1.74
CA VAL A 122 12.41 -8.04 -0.91
C VAL A 122 13.91 -7.71 -0.93
N ASN A 123 14.50 -7.57 -2.12
CA ASN A 123 15.93 -7.26 -2.20
C ASN A 123 16.30 -5.93 -1.53
N GLY A 124 15.51 -4.87 -1.71
CA GLY A 124 15.81 -3.57 -1.10
C GLY A 124 15.57 -3.52 0.41
N THR A 125 14.47 -4.12 0.89
CA THR A 125 14.13 -4.12 2.31
C THR A 125 15.10 -4.96 3.13
N TYR A 126 15.57 -6.11 2.65
CA TYR A 126 16.58 -6.89 3.36
C TYR A 126 17.94 -6.18 3.47
N SER A 127 18.22 -5.20 2.61
CA SER A 127 19.49 -4.50 2.60
C SER A 127 19.65 -3.58 3.82
N GLN A 128 18.78 -2.58 4.01
CA GLN A 128 18.90 -1.58 5.08
C GLN A 128 17.56 -0.92 5.43
N ILE A 129 17.47 -0.39 6.66
CA ILE A 129 16.31 0.32 7.21
C ILE A 129 15.95 1.58 6.44
N SER A 130 16.92 2.24 5.79
CA SER A 130 16.68 3.41 4.94
C SER A 130 15.73 3.08 3.78
N PHE A 131 15.96 1.97 3.07
CA PHE A 131 15.11 1.51 1.98
C PHE A 131 13.72 1.09 2.48
N PHE A 132 13.66 0.40 3.62
CA PHE A 132 12.39 0.06 4.26
C PHE A 132 11.56 1.30 4.62
N LEU A 133 12.19 2.33 5.19
CA LEU A 133 11.51 3.59 5.51
C LEU A 133 11.08 4.36 4.26
N ALA A 134 11.90 4.38 3.21
CA ALA A 134 11.53 4.97 1.92
C ALA A 134 10.28 4.30 1.33
N ILE A 135 10.20 2.97 1.40
CA ILE A 135 9.04 2.19 0.94
C ILE A 135 7.79 2.55 1.76
N ILE A 136 7.88 2.55 3.10
CA ILE A 136 6.76 2.94 3.98
C ILE A 136 6.26 4.35 3.66
N LEU A 137 7.17 5.31 3.55
CA LEU A 137 6.83 6.71 3.26
C LEU A 137 6.15 6.84 1.89
N SER A 138 6.67 6.15 0.89
CA SER A 138 6.12 6.15 -0.45
C SER A 138 4.68 5.61 -0.48
N ASN A 139 4.47 4.45 0.15
CA ASN A 139 3.13 3.85 0.29
C ASN A 139 2.18 4.76 1.05
N ALA A 140 2.62 5.32 2.18
CA ALA A 140 1.80 6.23 2.97
C ALA A 140 1.34 7.45 2.15
N LEU A 141 2.22 8.04 1.35
CA LEU A 141 1.90 9.19 0.50
C LEU A 141 0.90 8.82 -0.61
N ALA A 142 1.16 7.74 -1.34
CA ALA A 142 0.29 7.29 -2.43
C ALA A 142 -1.11 6.92 -1.92
N VAL A 143 -1.19 6.08 -0.89
CA VAL A 143 -2.46 5.65 -0.28
C VAL A 143 -3.24 6.84 0.29
N THR A 144 -2.55 7.78 0.96
CA THR A 144 -3.19 9.00 1.48
C THR A 144 -3.77 9.84 0.36
N TYR A 145 -2.99 10.11 -0.69
CA TYR A 145 -3.42 10.94 -1.82
C TYR A 145 -4.62 10.33 -2.56
N ILE A 146 -4.56 9.03 -2.83
CA ILE A 146 -5.61 8.31 -3.56
C ILE A 146 -6.89 8.26 -2.72
N ASN A 147 -6.81 7.84 -1.46
CA ASN A 147 -7.97 7.76 -0.59
C ASN A 147 -8.58 9.13 -0.26
N TYR A 148 -7.75 10.16 -0.11
CA TYR A 148 -8.22 11.54 0.04
C TYR A 148 -9.08 11.97 -1.16
N ASN A 149 -8.61 11.68 -2.37
CA ASN A 149 -9.35 11.97 -3.60
C ASN A 149 -10.66 11.17 -3.70
N TYR A 150 -10.64 9.88 -3.34
CA TYR A 150 -11.86 9.06 -3.31
C TYR A 150 -12.90 9.57 -2.31
N ILE A 151 -12.48 9.89 -1.07
CA ILE A 151 -13.35 10.43 -0.04
C ILE A 151 -13.96 11.76 -0.49
N ARG A 152 -13.15 12.65 -1.09
CA ARG A 152 -13.63 13.94 -1.60
C ARG A 152 -14.68 13.77 -2.70
N LYS A 153 -14.44 12.87 -3.67
CA LYS A 153 -15.40 12.57 -4.74
C LYS A 153 -16.71 11.99 -4.19
N LYS A 154 -16.61 11.04 -3.23
CA LYS A 154 -17.79 10.42 -2.59
C LYS A 154 -18.64 11.43 -1.82
N LYS A 155 -18.02 12.38 -1.11
CA LYS A 155 -18.73 13.47 -0.43
C LYS A 155 -19.51 14.35 -1.40
N LYS A 156 -18.95 14.64 -2.59
CA LYS A 156 -19.63 15.45 -3.61
C LYS A 156 -20.88 14.74 -4.15
N ILE A 157 -20.77 13.47 -4.55
CA ILE A 157 -21.89 12.68 -5.06
C ILE A 157 -23.04 12.60 -4.04
N ASN A 158 -22.72 12.36 -2.76
CA ASN A 158 -23.74 12.29 -1.72
C ASN A 158 -24.47 13.63 -1.53
N LYS A 159 -23.77 14.75 -1.67
CA LYS A 159 -24.38 16.08 -1.57
C LYS A 159 -25.36 16.32 -2.73
N ASP A 160 -24.95 15.96 -3.94
CA ASP A 160 -25.75 16.14 -5.16
C ASP A 160 -27.03 15.27 -5.11
N ASN A 161 -26.93 14.00 -4.72
CA ASN A 161 -28.08 13.10 -4.56
C ASN A 161 -29.05 13.56 -3.46
N THR A 162 -28.53 14.18 -2.39
CA THR A 162 -29.37 14.72 -1.31
C THR A 162 -30.16 15.93 -1.80
N ALA A 163 -29.56 16.78 -2.65
CA ALA A 163 -30.25 17.92 -3.24
C ALA A 163 -31.37 17.48 -4.20
N GLU A 164 -31.13 16.46 -5.01
CA GLU A 164 -32.13 15.89 -5.93
C GLU A 164 -33.34 15.30 -5.18
N LEU A 165 -33.11 14.56 -4.10
CA LEU A 165 -34.18 14.01 -3.27
C LEU A 165 -35.05 15.09 -2.60
N ILE A 166 -34.43 16.21 -2.19
CA ILE A 166 -35.16 17.34 -1.61
C ILE A 166 -36.04 18.01 -2.67
N SER A 167 -35.56 18.18 -3.91
CA SER A 167 -36.39 18.74 -4.98
C SER A 167 -37.60 17.88 -5.33
N ILE A 168 -37.46 16.55 -5.35
CA ILE A 168 -38.57 15.64 -5.64
C ILE A 168 -39.62 15.64 -4.52
N SER A 169 -39.24 15.91 -3.28
CA SER A 169 -40.18 15.94 -2.14
C SER A 169 -41.02 17.21 -2.02
N ILE A 170 -40.69 18.25 -2.77
CA ILE A 170 -41.35 19.57 -2.73
C ILE A 170 -42.38 19.73 -3.87
N GLU A 171 -42.33 18.85 -4.88
CA GLU A 171 -43.36 18.71 -5.94
C GLU A 171 -44.48 17.74 -5.53
#